data_AF-A0A0B8QH40-F1
#
_entry.id   AF-A0A0B8QH40-F1
#
_cell.length_a   1.000
_cell.length_b   1.000
_cell.length_c   1.000
_cell.angle_alpha   90.00
_cell.angle_beta   90.00
_cell.angle_gamma   90.00
#
_symmetry.space_group_name_H-M   'P 1'
#
loop_
_entity.id
_entity.type
_entity.pdbx_description
1 polymer ?
#
loop_
_entity_poly.entity_id
_entity_poly.type
_entity_poly.pdbx_seq_one_letter_code
_entity_poly.pdbx_strand_id
1 'polypeptide(L)'
;MTQIYKTGIDVGSTTVKLVVFDENFKLIFSRYERHFSDVKAATIKVFKDFIEEHGDLNLELAITGSGGMGLAEVIDVPFVQEVIASSITIEKFIPQTDVMIELGGEDAKMTFFDNGTQELRMNGTCAGGTGAFIDQMAALLKVDANGVNELAKNYEKLYPIASRCGVFAKTDVQPLLNEGVRREDIAASIFQAVVNQTIAGLASGRKIKGSVAFLGGPLFFMSELRKRFIETLDLKEENIIFPENPQLFVAMGAALYEETSQKTATDLIHSLENDDSDSLIPQDTMDKLFENQAELDEFRTRHAKATANYKNLSEHHGAAFLGIDAGSTTTKVVLIDDEGNILYDHYGSNNGEPLESVINILKDVYAKLPADVYIAKSTVTGYGEHLIKAGLHVDYGEVETMAHYKAADYFNPGVDFILDIGGQDMKAMRIRDGALSSIQLNEACSSGCGSFIETFAHSLKHDVREFSQKALLAEHPVNLGSRCTVFMNSKVKQVQKEGATVGDISAGLSYSVIKNALYKVIKVKRPE
;
A
#
# COMPACT_ATOMS: atom_id res chain seq x y z
N MET A 1 11.09 -44.71 22.73
CA MET A 1 10.49 -43.40 23.05
C MET A 1 10.14 -42.77 21.73
N THR A 2 8.89 -42.35 21.53
CA THR A 2 8.50 -41.62 20.32
C THR A 2 9.27 -40.30 20.35
N GLN A 3 10.06 -40.03 19.31
CA GLN A 3 10.85 -38.81 19.23
C GLN A 3 9.88 -37.63 19.11
N ILE A 4 9.98 -36.65 20.01
CA ILE A 4 9.09 -35.49 20.09
C ILE A 4 9.80 -34.32 19.41
N TYR A 5 9.11 -33.66 18.48
CA TYR A 5 9.66 -32.56 17.69
C TYR A 5 9.10 -31.21 18.17
N LYS A 6 9.98 -30.37 18.70
CA LYS A 6 9.66 -29.03 19.19
C LYS A 6 9.28 -28.14 18.01
N THR A 7 8.06 -27.63 18.01
CA THR A 7 7.45 -26.98 16.85
C THR A 7 6.88 -25.62 17.21
N GLY A 8 7.14 -24.62 16.37
CA GLY A 8 6.67 -23.27 16.60
C GLY A 8 6.01 -22.70 15.36
N ILE A 9 4.86 -22.06 15.56
CA ILE A 9 4.11 -21.40 14.49
C ILE A 9 4.06 -19.91 14.78
N ASP A 10 4.53 -19.09 13.85
CA ASP A 10 4.37 -17.64 13.90
C ASP A 10 3.40 -17.21 12.80
N VAL A 11 2.22 -16.78 13.21
CA VAL A 11 1.19 -16.23 12.33
C VAL A 11 1.20 -14.71 12.44
N GLY A 12 2.08 -14.09 11.67
CA GLY A 12 2.20 -12.64 11.59
C GLY A 12 1.08 -11.99 10.78
N SER A 13 1.18 -10.67 10.60
CA SER A 13 0.21 -9.86 9.84
C SER A 13 0.18 -10.12 8.34
N THR A 14 1.27 -10.71 7.80
CA THR A 14 1.44 -10.97 6.35
C THR A 14 1.91 -12.38 6.02
N THR A 15 2.38 -13.14 7.01
CA THR A 15 3.05 -14.44 6.80
C THR A 15 2.72 -15.47 7.86
N VAL A 16 2.74 -16.74 7.48
CA VAL A 16 2.79 -17.89 8.39
C VAL A 16 4.19 -18.49 8.32
N LYS A 17 4.77 -18.82 9.47
CA LYS A 17 6.06 -19.48 9.56
C LYS A 17 5.94 -20.71 10.44
N LEU A 18 6.53 -21.82 9.99
CA LEU A 18 6.63 -23.05 10.76
C LEU A 18 8.10 -23.38 10.97
N VAL A 19 8.45 -23.71 12.21
CA VAL A 19 9.78 -24.15 12.61
C VAL A 19 9.63 -25.47 13.34
N VAL A 20 10.45 -26.46 12.98
CA VAL A 20 10.52 -27.75 13.67
C VAL A 20 11.97 -28.06 14.04
N PHE A 21 12.20 -28.29 15.31
CA PHE A 21 13.46 -28.71 15.90
C PHE A 21 13.44 -30.17 16.31
N ASP A 22 14.60 -30.82 16.23
CA ASP A 22 14.84 -32.08 16.94
C ASP A 22 15.13 -31.86 18.44
N GLU A 23 15.36 -32.95 19.15
CA GLU A 23 15.68 -32.97 20.59
C GLU A 23 16.97 -32.24 20.97
N ASN A 24 17.86 -31.97 20.01
CA ASN A 24 19.10 -31.22 20.19
C ASN A 24 18.96 -29.75 19.74
N PHE A 25 17.74 -29.29 19.47
CA PHE A 25 17.45 -27.96 18.93
C PHE A 25 18.09 -27.70 17.56
N LYS A 26 18.34 -28.76 16.77
CA LYS A 26 18.75 -28.61 15.38
C LYS A 26 17.51 -28.41 14.51
N LEU A 27 17.54 -27.38 13.67
CA LEU A 27 16.44 -27.09 12.74
C LEU A 27 16.34 -28.20 11.70
N ILE A 28 15.23 -28.94 11.70
CA ILE A 28 15.00 -30.03 10.74
C ILE A 28 14.05 -29.63 9.62
N PHE A 29 13.13 -28.69 9.90
CA PHE A 29 12.21 -28.16 8.93
C PHE A 29 11.91 -26.70 9.22
N SER A 30 11.76 -25.93 8.15
CA SER A 30 11.20 -24.59 8.25
C SER A 30 10.46 -24.18 6.98
N ARG A 31 9.46 -23.32 7.16
CA ARG A 31 8.77 -22.62 6.07
C ARG A 31 8.47 -21.19 6.45
N TYR A 32 8.53 -20.32 5.45
CA TYR A 32 8.11 -18.93 5.50
C TYR A 32 7.16 -18.71 4.32
N GLU A 33 5.88 -18.49 4.59
CA GLU A 33 4.83 -18.42 3.57
C GLU A 33 4.04 -17.11 3.72
N ARG A 34 3.86 -16.36 2.62
CA ARG A 34 2.94 -15.21 2.63
C ARG A 34 1.50 -15.72 2.57
N HIS A 35 0.67 -15.32 3.52
CA HIS A 35 -0.70 -15.82 3.58
C HIS A 35 -1.69 -15.03 2.72
N PHE A 36 -1.34 -13.85 2.20
CA PHE A 36 -2.20 -13.02 1.34
C PHE A 36 -3.65 -12.87 1.86
N SER A 37 -3.78 -12.61 3.16
CA SER A 37 -5.05 -12.55 3.92
C SER A 37 -5.81 -13.86 4.13
N ASP A 38 -5.34 -15.00 3.60
CA ASP A 38 -5.88 -16.33 3.87
C ASP A 38 -4.94 -17.15 4.79
N VAL A 39 -5.00 -16.83 6.08
CA VAL A 39 -4.17 -17.46 7.12
C VAL A 39 -4.42 -18.97 7.22
N LYS A 40 -5.68 -19.40 7.08
CA LYS A 40 -6.08 -20.81 7.21
C LYS A 40 -5.49 -21.62 6.06
N ALA A 41 -5.67 -21.21 4.81
CA ALA A 41 -5.11 -21.93 3.67
C ALA A 41 -3.57 -21.95 3.71
N ALA A 42 -2.92 -20.85 4.08
CA ALA A 42 -1.47 -20.80 4.19
C ALA A 42 -0.92 -21.72 5.30
N THR A 43 -1.60 -21.79 6.45
CA THR A 43 -1.23 -22.71 7.54
C THR A 43 -1.38 -24.16 7.09
N ILE A 44 -2.50 -24.51 6.46
CA ILE A 44 -2.72 -25.86 5.91
C ILE A 44 -1.63 -26.23 4.91
N LYS A 45 -1.28 -25.32 4.00
CA LYS A 45 -0.20 -25.52 3.03
C LYS A 45 1.11 -25.85 3.72
N VAL A 46 1.51 -25.06 4.72
CA VAL A 46 2.78 -25.24 5.43
C VAL A 46 2.84 -26.59 6.18
N PHE A 47 1.72 -27.06 6.75
CA PHE A 47 1.67 -28.40 7.33
C PHE A 47 1.70 -29.52 6.28
N LYS A 48 1.06 -29.33 5.12
CA LYS A 48 1.13 -30.30 4.01
C LYS A 48 2.56 -30.44 3.50
N ASP A 49 3.29 -29.32 3.33
CA ASP A 49 4.71 -29.33 2.98
C ASP A 49 5.56 -30.09 4.01
N PHE A 50 5.26 -29.94 5.31
CA PHE A 50 5.95 -30.68 6.36
C PHE A 50 5.72 -32.19 6.27
N ILE A 51 4.46 -32.61 6.10
CA ILE A 51 4.10 -34.03 5.96
C ILE A 51 4.76 -34.64 4.73
N GLU A 52 4.86 -33.91 3.62
CA GLU A 52 5.51 -34.39 2.40
C GLU A 52 7.00 -34.68 2.61
N GLU A 53 7.72 -33.83 3.36
CA GLU A 53 9.16 -33.96 3.57
C GLU A 53 9.55 -34.90 4.72
N HIS A 54 8.74 -34.96 5.78
CA HIS A 54 9.10 -35.64 7.03
C HIS A 54 8.10 -36.68 7.50
N GLY A 55 6.95 -36.80 6.82
CA GLY A 55 5.83 -37.62 7.27
C GLY A 55 5.05 -36.97 8.42
N ASP A 56 4.03 -37.68 8.89
CA ASP A 56 3.17 -37.20 9.96
C ASP A 56 3.76 -37.57 11.34
N LEU A 57 4.55 -36.64 11.89
CA LEU A 57 5.25 -36.80 13.15
C LEU A 57 4.46 -36.20 14.32
N ASN A 58 4.71 -36.69 15.53
CA ASN A 58 4.19 -36.08 16.75
C ASN A 58 4.95 -34.79 17.04
N LEU A 59 4.24 -33.68 16.99
CA LEU A 59 4.76 -32.34 17.21
C LEU A 59 4.40 -31.89 18.62
N GLU A 60 5.32 -31.19 19.28
CA GLU A 60 5.08 -30.45 20.51
C GLU A 60 5.08 -28.96 20.15
N LEU A 61 3.90 -28.32 20.14
CA LEU A 61 3.71 -27.01 19.51
C LEU A 61 3.16 -25.92 20.43
N ALA A 62 3.59 -24.70 20.12
CA ALA A 62 2.97 -23.44 20.54
C ALA A 62 2.85 -22.48 19.34
N ILE A 63 1.91 -21.53 19.43
CA ILE A 63 1.62 -20.53 18.39
C ILE A 63 1.92 -19.13 18.92
N THR A 64 2.36 -18.26 18.02
CA THR A 64 2.54 -16.83 18.28
C THR A 64 2.10 -16.00 17.07
N GLY A 65 2.34 -14.70 17.12
CA GLY A 65 2.04 -13.77 16.03
C GLY A 65 0.68 -13.09 16.18
N SER A 66 0.59 -11.86 15.64
CA SER A 66 -0.61 -11.01 15.68
C SER A 66 -1.88 -11.68 15.14
N GLY A 67 -1.75 -12.62 14.20
CA GLY A 67 -2.87 -13.38 13.61
C GLY A 67 -3.06 -14.77 14.21
N GLY A 68 -2.22 -15.17 15.17
CA GLY A 68 -2.15 -16.53 15.69
C GLY A 68 -3.16 -16.86 16.78
N MET A 69 -3.73 -15.87 17.46
CA MET A 69 -4.61 -16.10 18.62
C MET A 69 -5.89 -16.85 18.26
N GLY A 70 -6.62 -16.41 17.23
CA GLY A 70 -7.81 -17.12 16.78
C GLY A 70 -7.50 -18.51 16.19
N LEU A 71 -6.34 -18.64 15.53
CA LEU A 71 -5.89 -19.94 15.03
C LEU A 71 -5.60 -20.91 16.17
N ALA A 72 -4.92 -20.44 17.22
CA ALA A 72 -4.58 -21.21 18.42
C ALA A 72 -5.82 -21.77 19.13
N GLU A 73 -6.93 -21.01 19.15
CA GLU A 73 -8.22 -21.49 19.66
C GLU A 73 -8.81 -22.60 18.78
N VAL A 74 -8.79 -22.44 17.46
CA VAL A 74 -9.33 -23.41 16.50
C VAL A 74 -8.59 -24.76 16.55
N ILE A 75 -7.26 -24.73 16.68
CA ILE A 75 -6.44 -25.97 16.69
C ILE A 75 -6.06 -26.46 18.08
N ASP A 76 -6.52 -25.77 19.14
CA ASP A 76 -6.31 -26.12 20.54
C ASP A 76 -4.82 -26.28 20.89
N VAL A 77 -4.09 -25.18 20.71
CA VAL A 77 -2.64 -25.07 20.94
C VAL A 77 -2.34 -23.83 21.79
N PRO A 78 -1.39 -23.88 22.75
CA PRO A 78 -1.02 -22.71 23.55
C PRO A 78 -0.54 -21.53 22.70
N PHE A 79 -0.93 -20.32 23.11
CA PHE A 79 -0.48 -19.07 22.50
C PHE A 79 0.58 -18.38 23.37
N VAL A 80 1.74 -18.08 22.78
CA VAL A 80 2.80 -17.28 23.39
C VAL A 80 2.90 -15.92 22.72
N GLN A 81 3.11 -14.86 23.50
CA GLN A 81 3.30 -13.51 22.96
C GLN A 81 4.60 -13.43 22.16
N GLU A 82 4.58 -12.76 21.01
CA GLU A 82 5.74 -12.65 20.08
C GLU A 82 6.99 -12.14 20.79
N VAL A 83 6.81 -11.21 21.71
CA VAL A 83 7.88 -10.60 22.51
C VAL A 83 8.60 -11.64 23.34
N ILE A 84 7.83 -12.50 24.01
CA ILE A 84 8.35 -13.56 24.87
C ILE A 84 9.07 -14.60 24.00
N ALA A 85 8.44 -15.02 22.90
CA ALA A 85 9.03 -15.97 21.96
C ALA A 85 10.37 -15.46 21.39
N SER A 86 10.41 -14.20 20.93
CA SER A 86 11.62 -13.58 20.40
C SER A 86 12.73 -13.54 21.46
N SER A 87 12.42 -13.13 22.68
CA SER A 87 13.37 -13.11 23.81
C SER A 87 13.93 -14.50 24.15
N ILE A 88 13.09 -15.54 24.16
CA ILE A 88 13.54 -16.93 24.39
C ILE A 88 14.61 -17.33 23.36
N THR A 89 14.41 -16.95 22.10
CA THR A 89 15.35 -17.27 21.01
C THR A 89 16.64 -16.48 21.13
N ILE A 90 16.56 -15.19 21.47
CA ILE A 90 17.73 -14.34 21.73
C ILE A 90 18.59 -14.95 22.85
N GLU A 91 18.00 -15.23 24.02
CA GLU A 91 18.70 -15.76 25.18
C GLU A 91 19.34 -17.13 24.90
N LYS A 92 18.71 -17.95 24.05
CA LYS A 92 19.20 -19.28 23.71
C LYS A 92 20.35 -19.26 22.71
N PHE A 93 20.25 -18.47 21.64
CA PHE A 93 21.15 -18.58 20.48
C PHE A 93 22.11 -17.40 20.31
N ILE A 94 21.73 -16.19 20.74
CA ILE A 94 22.55 -14.98 20.62
C ILE A 94 22.50 -14.12 21.90
N PRO A 95 22.86 -14.68 23.07
CA PRO A 95 22.73 -14.01 24.37
C PRO A 95 23.60 -12.76 24.53
N GLN A 96 24.58 -12.55 23.64
CA GLN A 96 25.40 -11.34 23.59
C GLN A 96 24.70 -10.11 22.98
N THR A 97 23.43 -10.23 22.59
CA THR A 97 22.64 -9.14 21.99
C THR A 97 22.27 -8.08 23.02
N ASP A 98 22.66 -6.84 22.78
CA ASP A 98 22.29 -5.68 23.60
C ASP A 98 21.01 -5.00 23.08
N VAL A 99 20.84 -4.94 21.75
CA VAL A 99 19.66 -4.36 21.10
C VAL A 99 19.21 -5.25 19.96
N MET A 100 17.93 -5.57 19.90
CA MET A 100 17.30 -6.27 18.78
C MET A 100 16.44 -5.29 18.00
N ILE A 101 16.62 -5.24 16.69
CA ILE A 101 15.76 -4.54 15.74
C ILE A 101 15.09 -5.60 14.87
N GLU A 102 13.77 -5.72 14.99
CA GLU A 102 12.96 -6.66 14.24
C GLU A 102 11.98 -5.88 13.35
N LEU A 103 12.02 -6.13 12.04
CA LEU A 103 11.03 -5.57 11.12
C LEU A 103 10.06 -6.68 10.67
N GLY A 104 8.77 -6.46 10.89
CA GLY A 104 7.68 -7.31 10.42
C GLY A 104 7.01 -6.75 9.16
N GLY A 105 5.86 -7.36 8.81
CA GLY A 105 5.01 -6.88 7.71
C GLY A 105 4.33 -5.55 8.06
N GLU A 106 3.54 -5.53 9.13
CA GLU A 106 2.76 -4.35 9.54
C GLU A 106 3.30 -3.66 10.81
N ASP A 107 4.26 -4.27 11.49
CA ASP A 107 4.89 -3.76 12.71
C ASP A 107 6.43 -3.82 12.65
N ALA A 108 7.06 -3.08 13.54
CA ALA A 108 8.49 -3.01 13.80
C ALA A 108 8.70 -2.97 15.31
N LYS A 109 9.69 -3.71 15.78
CA LYS A 109 9.99 -3.90 17.19
C LYS A 109 11.45 -3.57 17.46
N MET A 110 11.70 -2.96 18.60
CA MET A 110 13.04 -2.72 19.13
C MET A 110 13.06 -3.15 20.59
N THR A 111 13.87 -4.15 20.92
CA THR A 111 14.04 -4.62 22.29
C THR A 111 15.45 -4.28 22.75
N PHE A 112 15.58 -3.76 23.96
CA PHE A 112 16.87 -3.53 24.58
C PHE A 112 17.01 -4.47 25.77
N PHE A 113 18.19 -5.07 25.90
CA PHE A 113 18.53 -6.04 26.92
C PHE A 113 19.53 -5.39 27.90
N ASP A 114 19.03 -4.93 29.05
CA ASP A 114 19.81 -4.21 30.06
C ASP A 114 19.93 -5.05 31.34
N ASN A 115 21.09 -5.65 31.64
CA ASN A 115 21.39 -6.33 32.91
C ASN A 115 20.29 -7.30 33.41
N GLY A 116 19.71 -8.10 32.51
CA GLY A 116 18.63 -9.05 32.83
C GLY A 116 17.22 -8.45 32.80
N THR A 117 17.06 -7.17 32.45
CA THR A 117 15.77 -6.54 32.15
C THR A 117 15.59 -6.35 30.65
N GLN A 118 14.37 -6.54 30.18
CA GLN A 118 13.99 -6.38 28.77
C GLN A 118 13.02 -5.22 28.65
N GLU A 119 13.32 -4.28 27.76
CA GLU A 119 12.39 -3.21 27.43
C GLU A 119 12.11 -3.22 25.92
N LEU A 120 10.87 -3.58 25.59
CA LEU A 120 10.35 -3.59 24.24
C LEU A 120 9.70 -2.26 23.87
N ARG A 121 9.96 -1.82 22.65
CA ARG A 121 9.26 -0.76 21.96
C ARG A 121 8.71 -1.29 20.64
N MET A 122 7.43 -1.02 20.34
CA MET A 122 6.77 -1.47 19.11
C MET A 122 5.89 -0.35 18.56
N ASN A 123 5.84 -0.19 17.24
CA ASN A 123 4.91 0.72 16.57
C ASN A 123 3.60 -0.01 16.23
N GLY A 124 2.61 0.04 17.12
CA GLY A 124 1.36 -0.70 16.93
C GLY A 124 0.35 -0.13 15.90
N THR A 125 0.71 0.88 15.08
CA THR A 125 -0.34 1.62 14.32
C THR A 125 0.09 2.26 13.00
N CYS A 126 1.39 2.39 12.73
CA CYS A 126 1.89 3.08 11.54
C CYS A 126 2.72 2.13 10.68
N ALA A 127 2.28 1.87 9.44
CA ALA A 127 3.04 1.10 8.46
C ALA A 127 4.42 1.73 8.13
N GLY A 128 4.64 2.99 8.51
CA GLY A 128 5.93 3.65 8.35
C GLY A 128 7.03 2.88 9.09
N GLY A 129 8.05 2.45 8.36
CA GLY A 129 9.17 1.69 8.91
C GLY A 129 9.03 0.16 8.88
N THR A 130 8.04 -0.39 8.16
CA THR A 130 7.78 -1.85 8.12
C THR A 130 7.81 -2.41 6.69
N GLY A 131 7.67 -3.73 6.54
CA GLY A 131 7.59 -4.37 5.22
C GLY A 131 6.44 -3.87 4.34
N ALA A 132 5.29 -3.52 4.93
CA ALA A 132 4.14 -2.98 4.22
C ALA A 132 4.42 -1.62 3.57
N PHE A 133 5.26 -0.78 4.20
CA PHE A 133 5.74 0.45 3.58
C PHE A 133 6.59 0.14 2.34
N ILE A 134 7.48 -0.83 2.45
CA ILE A 134 8.36 -1.24 1.35
C ILE A 134 7.53 -1.82 0.20
N ASP A 135 6.53 -2.67 0.49
CA ASP A 135 5.60 -3.21 -0.52
C ASP A 135 4.86 -2.08 -1.27
N GLN A 136 4.40 -1.03 -0.56
CA GLN A 136 3.74 0.12 -1.18
C GLN A 136 4.69 0.91 -2.09
N MET A 137 5.93 1.12 -1.65
CA MET A 137 6.93 1.83 -2.45
C MET A 137 7.42 0.98 -3.63
N ALA A 138 7.51 -0.33 -3.46
CA ALA A 138 7.83 -1.28 -4.52
C ALA A 138 6.78 -1.23 -5.63
N ALA A 139 5.50 -1.26 -5.27
CA ALA A 139 4.40 -1.11 -6.22
C ALA A 139 4.47 0.23 -6.99
N LEU A 140 4.80 1.32 -6.30
CA LEU A 140 5.01 2.63 -6.93
C LEU A 140 6.18 2.60 -7.92
N LEU A 141 7.27 1.92 -7.56
CA LEU A 141 8.42 1.69 -8.44
C LEU A 141 8.19 0.57 -9.44
N LYS A 142 7.02 -0.06 -9.53
CA LYS A 142 6.72 -1.20 -10.43
C LYS A 142 7.72 -2.37 -10.30
N VAL A 143 8.11 -2.66 -9.07
CA VAL A 143 8.92 -3.83 -8.71
C VAL A 143 8.29 -4.52 -7.51
N ASP A 144 8.79 -5.70 -7.17
CA ASP A 144 8.52 -6.30 -5.86
C ASP A 144 9.53 -5.77 -4.82
N ALA A 145 9.35 -6.19 -3.57
CA ALA A 145 10.19 -5.73 -2.47
C ALA A 145 11.68 -6.08 -2.67
N ASN A 146 11.97 -7.22 -3.32
CA ASN A 146 13.33 -7.59 -3.71
C ASN A 146 13.88 -6.69 -4.82
N GLY A 147 13.06 -6.30 -5.79
CA GLY A 147 13.46 -5.36 -6.83
C GLY A 147 13.82 -3.98 -6.27
N VAL A 148 13.19 -3.53 -5.18
CA VAL A 148 13.64 -2.32 -4.44
C VAL A 148 15.05 -2.53 -3.89
N ASN A 149 15.34 -3.71 -3.31
CA ASN A 149 16.68 -4.05 -2.83
C ASN A 149 17.73 -4.03 -3.95
N GLU A 150 17.42 -4.63 -5.10
CA GLU A 150 18.35 -4.66 -6.24
C GLU A 150 18.61 -3.27 -6.83
N LEU A 151 17.57 -2.43 -6.96
CA LEU A 151 17.71 -1.04 -7.40
C LEU A 151 18.61 -0.25 -6.45
N ALA A 152 18.41 -0.39 -5.14
CA ALA A 152 19.14 0.37 -4.13
C ALA A 152 20.65 0.11 -4.11
N LYS A 153 21.15 -0.98 -4.73
CA LYS A 153 22.60 -1.30 -4.74
C LYS A 153 23.45 -0.27 -5.49
N ASN A 154 22.87 0.38 -6.50
CA ASN A 154 23.59 1.25 -7.44
C ASN A 154 23.20 2.73 -7.29
N TYR A 155 22.68 3.12 -6.12
CA TYR A 155 22.35 4.52 -5.83
C TYR A 155 23.62 5.37 -5.76
N GLU A 156 23.49 6.63 -6.17
CA GLU A 156 24.54 7.66 -6.06
C GLU A 156 24.14 8.76 -5.08
N LYS A 157 22.83 8.98 -4.89
CA LYS A 157 22.33 10.08 -4.08
C LYS A 157 21.11 9.66 -3.28
N LEU A 158 21.05 10.14 -2.03
CA LEU A 158 19.86 10.04 -1.19
C LEU A 158 19.04 11.32 -1.30
N TYR A 159 17.73 11.14 -1.39
CA TYR A 159 16.73 12.19 -1.40
C TYR A 159 15.94 12.14 -0.08
N PRO A 160 15.60 13.30 0.49
CA PRO A 160 14.79 13.33 1.71
C PRO A 160 13.37 12.85 1.39
N ILE A 161 12.98 11.74 2.00
CA ILE A 161 11.61 11.23 2.02
C ILE A 161 11.15 11.26 3.47
N ALA A 162 9.98 11.82 3.74
CA ALA A 162 9.45 11.87 5.09
C ALA A 162 9.23 10.44 5.62
N SER A 163 9.93 10.14 6.71
CA SER A 163 9.80 8.93 7.51
C SER A 163 8.44 8.88 8.20
N ARG A 164 7.38 8.59 7.44
CA ARG A 164 5.98 8.55 7.91
C ARG A 164 5.25 7.37 7.28
N CYS A 165 3.93 7.37 7.35
CA CYS A 165 3.08 6.39 6.66
C CYS A 165 3.39 6.33 5.16
N GLY A 166 3.32 5.15 4.54
CA GLY A 166 3.63 4.96 3.11
C GLY A 166 2.78 5.83 2.17
N VAL A 167 1.61 6.27 2.63
CA VAL A 167 0.79 7.29 1.97
C VAL A 167 1.51 8.63 1.80
N PHE A 168 2.22 9.12 2.84
CA PHE A 168 2.99 10.36 2.76
C PHE A 168 4.32 10.14 2.03
N ALA A 169 4.96 8.98 2.23
CA ALA A 169 6.16 8.71 1.45
C ALA A 169 5.86 8.66 -0.05
N LYS A 170 4.67 8.19 -0.46
CA LYS A 170 4.22 8.28 -1.85
C LYS A 170 4.14 9.72 -2.35
N THR A 171 3.63 10.67 -1.55
CA THR A 171 3.58 12.08 -1.94
C THR A 171 4.96 12.71 -2.08
N ASP A 172 5.99 12.16 -1.42
CA ASP A 172 7.37 12.61 -1.55
C ASP A 172 8.10 11.91 -2.72
N VAL A 173 7.81 10.63 -2.95
CA VAL A 173 8.46 9.82 -4.00
C VAL A 173 7.90 10.10 -5.40
N GLN A 174 6.59 10.33 -5.53
CA GLN A 174 5.95 10.54 -6.82
C GLN A 174 6.49 11.77 -7.56
N PRO A 175 6.70 12.94 -6.92
CA PRO A 175 7.35 14.08 -7.56
C PRO A 175 8.76 13.73 -8.06
N LEU A 176 9.57 13.01 -7.27
CA LEU A 176 10.91 12.59 -7.69
C LEU A 176 10.86 11.73 -8.97
N LEU A 177 9.91 10.81 -9.06
CA LEU A 177 9.70 10.02 -10.29
C LEU A 177 9.30 10.92 -11.47
N ASN A 178 8.38 11.86 -11.24
CA ASN A 178 7.90 12.77 -12.29
C ASN A 178 8.95 13.81 -12.72
N GLU A 179 9.94 14.09 -11.87
CA GLU A 179 11.12 14.91 -12.18
C GLU A 179 12.23 14.10 -12.89
N GLY A 180 12.04 12.80 -13.07
CA GLY A 180 13.00 11.92 -13.73
C GLY A 180 14.19 11.53 -12.84
N VAL A 181 14.03 11.56 -11.51
CA VAL A 181 15.05 11.06 -10.58
C VAL A 181 15.24 9.56 -10.79
N ARG A 182 16.50 9.12 -10.68
CA ARG A 182 16.89 7.72 -10.84
C ARG A 182 16.17 6.82 -9.84
N ARG A 183 15.66 5.68 -10.32
CA ARG A 183 14.95 4.71 -9.49
C ARG A 183 15.84 4.07 -8.42
N GLU A 184 17.15 3.96 -8.69
CA GLU A 184 18.15 3.48 -7.73
C GLU A 184 18.27 4.43 -6.53
N ASP A 185 18.34 5.74 -6.80
CA ASP A 185 18.41 6.79 -5.78
C ASP A 185 17.12 6.82 -4.94
N ILE A 186 15.96 6.69 -5.58
CA ILE A 186 14.67 6.61 -4.90
C ILE A 186 14.60 5.36 -4.02
N ALA A 187 15.03 4.19 -4.51
CA ALA A 187 15.02 2.92 -3.76
C ALA A 187 15.89 2.99 -2.49
N ALA A 188 17.10 3.54 -2.59
CA ALA A 188 17.95 3.73 -1.41
C ALA A 188 17.36 4.76 -0.43
N SER A 189 16.71 5.81 -0.95
CA SER A 189 16.02 6.82 -0.14
C SER A 189 14.82 6.26 0.61
N ILE A 190 14.07 5.33 -0.01
CA ILE A 190 12.97 4.58 0.64
C ILE A 190 13.51 3.78 1.84
N PHE A 191 14.62 3.07 1.68
CA PHE A 191 15.23 2.36 2.81
C PHE A 191 15.74 3.32 3.88
N GLN A 192 16.33 4.45 3.51
CA GLN A 192 16.72 5.46 4.49
C GLN A 192 15.51 5.99 5.27
N ALA A 193 14.36 6.18 4.61
CA ALA A 193 13.14 6.60 5.27
C ALA A 193 12.63 5.56 6.28
N VAL A 194 12.72 4.26 5.96
CA VAL A 194 12.43 3.15 6.88
C VAL A 194 13.34 3.21 8.09
N VAL A 195 14.66 3.29 7.89
CA VAL A 195 15.66 3.35 8.98
C VAL A 195 15.40 4.52 9.91
N ASN A 196 15.23 5.71 9.35
CA ASN A 196 14.94 6.92 10.11
C ASN A 196 13.64 6.78 10.92
N GLN A 197 12.60 6.18 10.35
CA GLN A 197 11.33 5.96 11.04
C GLN A 197 11.47 4.96 12.19
N THR A 198 12.17 3.85 11.96
CA THR A 198 12.40 2.83 12.99
C THR A 198 13.22 3.40 14.15
N ILE A 199 14.31 4.11 13.87
CA ILE A 199 15.17 4.71 14.91
C ILE A 199 14.40 5.81 15.65
N ALA A 200 13.85 6.80 14.94
CA ALA A 200 13.17 7.92 15.58
C ALA A 200 11.92 7.47 16.37
N GLY A 201 11.17 6.51 15.82
CA GLY A 201 9.94 6.00 16.42
C GLY A 201 10.16 5.06 17.59
N LEU A 202 11.15 4.15 17.51
CA LEU A 202 11.30 3.08 18.50
C LEU A 202 12.43 3.32 19.50
N ALA A 203 13.51 4.03 19.12
CA ALA A 203 14.58 4.29 20.07
C ALA A 203 14.16 5.28 21.16
N SER A 204 13.27 6.25 20.84
CA SER A 204 12.65 7.17 21.81
C SER A 204 13.63 7.82 22.79
N GLY A 205 14.83 8.16 22.32
CA GLY A 205 15.89 8.78 23.13
C GLY A 205 16.90 7.81 23.77
N ARG A 206 16.68 6.49 23.70
CA ARG A 206 17.72 5.51 24.03
C ARG A 206 18.75 5.41 22.93
N LYS A 207 20.01 5.20 23.34
CA LYS A 207 21.12 4.99 22.42
C LYS A 207 21.12 3.52 22.00
N ILE A 208 21.14 3.27 20.70
CA ILE A 208 21.35 1.93 20.14
C ILE A 208 22.87 1.71 20.13
N LYS A 209 23.37 0.86 21.04
CA LYS A 209 24.80 0.60 21.26
C LYS A 209 25.02 -0.85 21.64
N GLY A 210 26.27 -1.30 21.55
CA GLY A 210 26.65 -2.68 21.81
C GLY A 210 26.37 -3.56 20.60
N SER A 211 26.10 -4.84 20.83
CA SER A 211 25.82 -5.81 19.79
C SER A 211 24.36 -5.72 19.37
N VAL A 212 24.13 -5.38 18.10
CA VAL A 212 22.79 -5.14 17.53
C VAL A 212 22.38 -6.31 16.64
N ALA A 213 21.26 -6.95 16.99
CA ALA A 213 20.66 -8.02 16.20
C ALA A 213 19.64 -7.50 15.19
N PHE A 214 19.76 -7.93 13.93
CA PHE A 214 18.80 -7.61 12.87
C PHE A 214 17.91 -8.81 12.55
N LEU A 215 16.61 -8.71 12.84
CA LEU A 215 15.63 -9.79 12.73
C LEU A 215 14.44 -9.46 11.83
N GLY A 216 13.68 -10.49 11.46
CA GLY A 216 12.45 -10.34 10.68
C GLY A 216 12.66 -10.35 9.17
N GLY A 217 11.55 -10.42 8.42
CA GLY A 217 11.54 -10.67 6.98
C GLY A 217 12.29 -9.61 6.16
N PRO A 218 11.90 -8.32 6.21
CA PRO A 218 12.60 -7.24 5.51
C PRO A 218 14.10 -7.21 5.78
N LEU A 219 14.53 -7.32 7.04
CA LEU A 219 15.94 -7.32 7.39
C LEU A 219 16.65 -8.61 6.96
N PHE A 220 15.96 -9.74 6.76
CA PHE A 220 16.57 -10.94 6.18
C PHE A 220 16.77 -10.82 4.65
N PHE A 221 15.72 -10.44 3.92
CA PHE A 221 15.74 -10.44 2.45
C PHE A 221 16.42 -9.22 1.84
N MET A 222 16.48 -8.08 2.53
CA MET A 222 16.95 -6.81 1.95
C MET A 222 18.31 -6.39 2.53
N SER A 223 19.39 -6.76 1.83
CA SER A 223 20.77 -6.40 2.20
C SER A 223 20.97 -4.89 2.29
N GLU A 224 20.39 -4.12 1.38
CA GLU A 224 20.60 -2.68 1.32
C GLU A 224 19.87 -1.96 2.46
N LEU A 225 18.72 -2.49 2.89
CA LEU A 225 18.04 -2.01 4.10
C LEU A 225 18.91 -2.21 5.35
N ARG A 226 19.49 -3.42 5.52
CA ARG A 226 20.45 -3.67 6.61
C ARG A 226 21.64 -2.72 6.54
N LYS A 227 22.22 -2.54 5.35
CA LYS A 227 23.33 -1.62 5.11
C LYS A 227 22.99 -0.18 5.52
N ARG A 228 21.77 0.30 5.22
CA ARG A 228 21.30 1.62 5.67
C ARG A 228 21.25 1.72 7.20
N PHE A 229 20.78 0.69 7.90
CA PHE A 229 20.83 0.67 9.38
C PHE A 229 22.27 0.74 9.90
N ILE A 230 23.15 -0.08 9.36
CA ILE A 230 24.57 -0.15 9.76
C ILE A 230 25.25 1.21 9.59
N GLU A 231 25.08 1.86 8.44
CA GLU A 231 25.65 3.17 8.15
C GLU A 231 25.03 4.28 9.02
N THR A 232 23.70 4.27 9.21
CA THR A 232 23.01 5.30 10.01
C THR A 232 23.36 5.22 11.50
N LEU A 233 23.58 4.01 12.01
CA LEU A 233 23.92 3.75 13.40
C LEU A 233 25.44 3.74 13.66
N ASP A 234 26.27 3.88 12.62
CA ASP A 234 27.72 3.78 12.69
C ASP A 234 28.18 2.49 13.40
N LEU A 235 27.57 1.36 13.03
CA LEU A 235 27.88 0.06 13.64
C LEU A 235 29.17 -0.52 13.04
N LYS A 236 30.06 -0.98 13.92
CA LYS A 236 31.24 -1.76 13.55
C LYS A 236 30.86 -3.21 13.27
N GLU A 237 31.65 -3.88 12.44
CA GLU A 237 31.40 -5.27 12.03
C GLU A 237 31.28 -6.23 13.22
N GLU A 238 32.11 -6.05 14.26
CA GLU A 238 32.07 -6.87 15.47
C GLU A 238 30.80 -6.71 16.32
N ASN A 239 30.05 -5.63 16.11
CA ASN A 239 28.83 -5.30 16.85
C ASN A 239 27.56 -5.68 16.08
N ILE A 240 27.68 -6.27 14.89
CA ILE A 240 26.53 -6.65 14.07
C ILE A 240 26.23 -8.12 14.31
N ILE A 241 25.02 -8.41 14.79
CA ILE A 241 24.51 -9.77 14.92
C ILE A 241 23.48 -10.00 13.81
N PHE A 242 23.82 -10.90 12.90
CA PHE A 242 22.89 -11.40 11.88
C PHE A 242 22.86 -12.93 11.98
N PRO A 243 21.95 -13.49 12.78
CA PRO A 243 21.92 -14.92 13.06
C PRO A 243 21.45 -15.72 11.85
N GLU A 244 21.56 -17.05 11.91
CA GLU A 244 20.96 -17.92 10.90
C GLU A 244 19.43 -17.86 11.00
N ASN A 245 18.75 -17.74 9.87
CA ASN A 245 17.29 -17.67 9.77
C ASN A 245 16.59 -16.58 10.64
N PRO A 246 17.03 -15.30 10.58
CA PRO A 246 16.50 -14.21 11.41
C PRO A 246 15.00 -13.92 11.17
N GLN A 247 14.47 -14.31 10.00
CA GLN A 247 13.06 -14.23 9.66
C GLN A 247 12.18 -15.21 10.46
N LEU A 248 12.76 -16.28 11.02
CA LEU A 248 12.07 -17.35 11.75
C LEU A 248 12.19 -17.23 13.27
N PHE A 249 12.94 -16.25 13.78
CA PHE A 249 13.29 -16.13 15.21
C PHE A 249 12.08 -16.21 16.15
N VAL A 250 10.99 -15.53 15.81
CA VAL A 250 9.77 -15.54 16.63
C VAL A 250 9.11 -16.93 16.65
N ALA A 251 9.08 -17.65 15.52
CA ALA A 251 8.60 -19.03 15.44
C ALA A 251 9.53 -20.00 16.21
N MET A 252 10.85 -19.80 16.12
CA MET A 252 11.82 -20.59 16.91
C MET A 252 11.53 -20.44 18.41
N GLY A 253 11.19 -19.23 18.85
CA GLY A 253 10.81 -18.94 20.21
C GLY A 253 9.57 -19.67 20.68
N ALA A 254 8.54 -19.71 19.83
CA ALA A 254 7.34 -20.50 20.08
C ALA A 254 7.67 -22.00 20.20
N ALA A 255 8.57 -22.53 19.35
CA ALA A 255 9.02 -23.92 19.45
C ALA A 255 9.76 -24.23 20.76
N LEU A 256 10.41 -23.22 21.35
CA LEU A 256 11.17 -23.34 22.60
C LEU A 256 10.34 -23.05 23.86
N TYR A 257 9.08 -22.62 23.71
CA TYR A 257 8.21 -22.27 24.82
C TYR A 257 7.90 -23.48 25.71
N GLU A 258 7.67 -23.25 27.01
CA GLU A 258 7.48 -24.33 27.98
C GLU A 258 6.06 -24.91 27.96
N GLU A 259 5.05 -24.08 27.67
CA GLU A 259 3.65 -24.51 27.59
C GLU A 259 3.31 -24.89 26.15
N THR A 260 3.20 -26.19 25.89
CA THR A 260 3.00 -26.75 24.55
C THR A 260 1.89 -27.78 24.55
N SER A 261 1.34 -28.08 23.37
CA SER A 261 0.43 -29.21 23.18
C SER A 261 1.00 -30.21 22.17
N GLN A 262 0.66 -31.49 22.34
CA GLN A 262 1.06 -32.55 21.43
C GLN A 262 -0.04 -32.84 20.42
N LYS A 263 0.25 -32.66 19.13
CA LYS A 263 -0.68 -32.93 18.02
C LYS A 263 0.11 -33.49 16.83
N THR A 264 -0.55 -34.20 15.93
CA THR A 264 0.01 -34.54 14.61
C THR A 264 -0.31 -33.44 13.60
N ALA A 265 0.45 -33.35 12.51
CA ALA A 265 0.16 -32.37 11.46
C ALA A 265 -1.19 -32.67 10.78
N THR A 266 -1.54 -33.96 10.65
CA THR A 266 -2.86 -34.38 10.14
C THR A 266 -4.01 -33.90 11.02
N ASP A 267 -3.91 -34.05 12.35
CA ASP A 267 -4.97 -33.58 13.27
C ASP A 267 -5.19 -32.07 13.14
N LEU A 268 -4.11 -31.30 13.03
CA LEU A 268 -4.16 -29.85 12.89
C LEU A 268 -4.84 -29.43 11.58
N ILE A 269 -4.50 -30.09 10.47
CA ILE A 269 -5.16 -29.83 9.17
C ILE A 269 -6.65 -30.15 9.27
N HIS A 270 -7.03 -31.28 9.88
CA HIS A 270 -8.42 -31.68 10.02
C HIS A 270 -9.23 -30.69 10.88
N SER A 271 -8.66 -30.19 11.99
CA SER A 271 -9.29 -29.14 12.80
C SER A 271 -9.52 -27.86 12.00
N LEU A 272 -8.57 -27.49 11.14
CA LEU A 272 -8.71 -26.30 10.30
C LEU A 272 -9.78 -26.49 9.23
N GLU A 273 -9.80 -27.62 8.52
CA GLU A 273 -10.71 -27.85 7.38
C GLU A 273 -12.20 -27.92 7.79
N ASN A 274 -12.53 -28.36 9.02
CA ASN A 274 -13.91 -28.57 9.49
C ASN A 274 -14.52 -27.42 10.32
N ASP A 275 -13.94 -26.23 10.27
CA ASP A 275 -14.51 -25.03 10.94
C ASP A 275 -15.68 -24.44 10.11
N ASP A 276 -16.90 -24.54 10.65
CA ASP A 276 -18.21 -24.29 10.00
C ASP A 276 -18.65 -22.80 9.97
N SER A 277 -17.72 -21.83 10.01
CA SER A 277 -18.03 -20.40 10.19
C SER A 277 -18.60 -19.65 8.96
N ASP A 278 -19.06 -20.34 7.91
CA ASP A 278 -19.34 -19.77 6.58
C ASP A 278 -20.74 -19.11 6.38
N SER A 279 -21.35 -18.54 7.42
CA SER A 279 -22.64 -17.84 7.28
C SER A 279 -22.76 -16.58 8.13
N LEU A 280 -21.98 -15.56 7.77
CA LEU A 280 -22.06 -14.23 8.38
C LEU A 280 -22.53 -13.22 7.34
N ILE A 281 -23.44 -12.33 7.77
CA ILE A 281 -23.81 -11.10 7.05
C ILE A 281 -23.18 -9.95 7.85
N PRO A 282 -22.54 -8.96 7.20
CA PRO A 282 -21.96 -7.82 7.91
C PRO A 282 -23.01 -7.07 8.73
N GLN A 283 -22.74 -6.80 10.01
CA GLN A 283 -23.71 -6.16 10.90
C GLN A 283 -23.76 -4.62 10.78
N ASP A 284 -22.69 -3.98 10.30
CA ASP A 284 -22.55 -2.52 10.17
C ASP A 284 -22.53 -2.11 8.69
N THR A 285 -23.73 -1.84 8.15
CA THR A 285 -23.96 -1.49 6.73
C THR A 285 -24.49 -0.06 6.56
N MET A 286 -24.39 0.44 5.33
CA MET A 286 -24.84 1.76 4.89
C MET A 286 -25.90 1.65 3.80
N ASP A 287 -26.57 2.77 3.50
CA ASP A 287 -27.55 2.85 2.41
C ASP A 287 -26.94 2.49 1.06
N LYS A 288 -27.76 1.88 0.19
CA LYS A 288 -27.36 1.53 -1.18
C LYS A 288 -26.99 2.77 -1.98
N LEU A 289 -26.05 2.64 -2.92
CA LEU A 289 -25.74 3.75 -3.84
C LEU A 289 -26.90 4.01 -4.82
N PHE A 290 -27.53 2.93 -5.29
CA PHE A 290 -28.74 2.93 -6.08
C PHE A 290 -29.62 1.77 -5.62
N GLU A 291 -30.92 2.00 -5.47
CA GLU A 291 -31.86 0.98 -5.03
C GLU A 291 -32.06 -0.12 -6.08
N ASN A 292 -31.96 0.24 -7.36
CA ASN A 292 -32.15 -0.67 -8.48
C ASN A 292 -31.59 -0.11 -9.79
N GLN A 293 -31.62 -0.93 -10.84
CA GLN A 293 -31.12 -0.58 -12.17
C GLN A 293 -31.84 0.63 -12.79
N ALA A 294 -33.14 0.83 -12.52
CA ALA A 294 -33.89 1.94 -13.10
C ALA A 294 -33.42 3.29 -12.55
N GLU A 295 -33.14 3.38 -11.24
CA GLU A 295 -32.57 4.59 -10.63
C GLU A 295 -31.17 4.90 -11.19
N LEU A 296 -30.33 3.88 -11.37
CA LEU A 296 -29.02 4.02 -11.98
C LEU A 296 -29.10 4.53 -13.43
N ASP A 297 -30.06 4.03 -14.22
CA ASP A 297 -30.25 4.46 -15.62
C ASP A 297 -30.79 5.89 -15.71
N GLU A 298 -31.67 6.30 -14.80
CA GLU A 298 -32.13 7.68 -14.68
C GLU A 298 -30.95 8.62 -14.35
N PHE A 299 -30.12 8.26 -13.37
CA PHE A 299 -28.92 9.01 -13.01
C PHE A 299 -27.99 9.18 -14.22
N ARG A 300 -27.73 8.12 -14.97
CA ARG A 300 -26.86 8.14 -16.16
C ARG A 300 -27.44 9.05 -17.26
N THR A 301 -28.74 8.94 -17.53
CA THR A 301 -29.42 9.77 -18.52
C THR A 301 -29.36 11.25 -18.17
N ARG A 302 -29.50 11.59 -16.87
CA ARG A 302 -29.37 12.96 -16.39
C ARG A 302 -27.93 13.48 -16.54
N HIS A 303 -26.93 12.69 -16.18
CA HIS A 303 -25.51 13.09 -16.25
C HIS A 303 -25.00 13.20 -17.69
N ALA A 304 -25.47 12.35 -18.60
CA ALA A 304 -25.08 12.37 -20.01
C ALA A 304 -25.47 13.66 -20.77
N LYS A 305 -26.25 14.56 -20.14
CA LYS A 305 -26.58 15.88 -20.69
C LYS A 305 -25.42 16.89 -20.55
N ALA A 306 -24.49 16.66 -19.64
CA ALA A 306 -23.36 17.54 -19.37
C ALA A 306 -22.11 17.00 -20.09
N THR A 307 -22.04 17.19 -21.42
CA THR A 307 -20.94 16.71 -22.26
C THR A 307 -20.31 17.84 -23.07
N ALA A 308 -19.03 17.68 -23.41
CA ALA A 308 -18.36 18.56 -24.36
C ALA A 308 -18.78 18.23 -25.80
N ASN A 309 -18.68 19.21 -26.68
CA ASN A 309 -18.90 19.00 -28.11
C ASN A 309 -17.68 18.32 -28.74
N TYR A 310 -17.93 17.38 -29.65
CA TYR A 310 -16.92 16.67 -30.42
C TYR A 310 -17.07 16.96 -31.90
N LYS A 311 -15.95 17.08 -32.61
CA LYS A 311 -15.90 17.11 -34.08
C LYS A 311 -14.87 16.10 -34.57
N ASN A 312 -15.09 15.56 -35.77
CA ASN A 312 -14.13 14.64 -36.38
C ASN A 312 -12.85 15.39 -36.74
N LEU A 313 -11.70 14.95 -36.23
CA LEU A 313 -10.39 15.50 -36.58
C LEU A 313 -10.13 15.46 -38.10
N SER A 314 -10.62 14.44 -38.80
CA SER A 314 -10.45 14.30 -40.25
C SER A 314 -11.17 15.36 -41.09
N GLU A 315 -12.15 16.05 -40.50
CA GLU A 315 -12.95 17.10 -41.16
C GLU A 315 -12.48 18.51 -40.74
N HIS A 316 -11.51 18.60 -39.82
CA HIS A 316 -10.97 19.86 -39.34
C HIS A 316 -9.89 20.40 -40.29
N HIS A 317 -9.80 21.73 -40.37
CA HIS A 317 -8.83 22.43 -41.21
C HIS A 317 -8.21 23.61 -40.44
N GLY A 318 -6.90 23.85 -40.60
CA GLY A 318 -6.23 24.99 -40.00
C GLY A 318 -5.73 24.77 -38.56
N ALA A 319 -5.93 25.76 -37.69
CA ALA A 319 -5.33 25.77 -36.36
C ALA A 319 -6.02 24.79 -35.40
N ALA A 320 -5.24 24.07 -34.60
CA ALA A 320 -5.70 23.30 -33.46
C ALA A 320 -4.87 23.63 -32.21
N PHE A 321 -5.43 23.40 -31.03
CA PHE A 321 -4.81 23.74 -29.74
C PHE A 321 -4.67 22.48 -28.87
N LEU A 322 -3.47 22.27 -28.32
CA LEU A 322 -3.12 21.07 -27.58
C LEU A 322 -3.06 21.35 -26.07
N GLY A 323 -3.85 20.62 -25.30
CA GLY A 323 -3.76 20.57 -23.84
C GLY A 323 -3.19 19.23 -23.36
N ILE A 324 -2.21 19.28 -22.46
CA ILE A 324 -1.62 18.10 -21.82
C ILE A 324 -1.80 18.22 -20.31
N ASP A 325 -2.42 17.23 -19.68
CA ASP A 325 -2.41 17.05 -18.22
C ASP A 325 -1.54 15.85 -17.88
N ALA A 326 -0.32 16.14 -17.44
CA ALA A 326 0.63 15.15 -16.95
C ALA A 326 0.41 14.94 -15.44
N GLY A 327 -0.70 14.28 -15.11
CA GLY A 327 -1.09 14.01 -13.73
C GLY A 327 -0.18 12.98 -13.04
N SER A 328 -0.38 12.83 -11.73
CA SER A 328 0.42 11.91 -10.89
C SER A 328 0.30 10.44 -11.29
N THR A 329 -0.89 10.01 -11.73
CA THR A 329 -1.19 8.61 -12.11
C THR A 329 -1.61 8.46 -13.56
N THR A 330 -2.12 9.52 -14.18
CA THR A 330 -2.72 9.48 -15.51
C THR A 330 -2.17 10.59 -16.38
N THR A 331 -2.07 10.29 -17.67
CA THR A 331 -1.81 11.27 -18.71
C THR A 331 -3.11 11.54 -19.44
N LYS A 332 -3.43 12.82 -19.62
CA LYS A 332 -4.53 13.25 -20.48
C LYS A 332 -4.02 14.17 -21.56
N VAL A 333 -4.51 13.99 -22.78
CA VAL A 333 -4.20 14.86 -23.90
C VAL A 333 -5.51 15.20 -24.59
N VAL A 334 -5.74 16.48 -24.86
CA VAL A 334 -6.90 16.95 -25.61
C VAL A 334 -6.42 17.87 -26.73
N LEU A 335 -6.92 17.65 -27.95
CA LEU A 335 -6.77 18.56 -29.07
C LEU A 335 -8.13 19.21 -29.34
N ILE A 336 -8.19 20.54 -29.39
CA ILE A 336 -9.41 21.31 -29.64
C ILE A 336 -9.29 22.23 -30.86
N ASP A 337 -10.43 22.59 -31.45
CA ASP A 337 -10.53 23.67 -32.42
C ASP A 337 -10.64 25.06 -31.73
N ASP A 338 -10.73 26.13 -32.51
CA ASP A 338 -10.87 27.52 -32.04
C ASP A 338 -12.23 27.83 -31.40
N GLU A 339 -13.23 27.00 -31.66
CA GLU A 339 -14.56 27.05 -31.04
C GLU A 339 -14.63 26.21 -29.74
N GLY A 340 -13.55 25.51 -29.38
CA GLY A 340 -13.49 24.68 -28.17
C GLY A 340 -14.11 23.29 -28.30
N ASN A 341 -14.37 22.80 -29.52
CA ASN A 341 -14.80 21.43 -29.76
C ASN A 341 -13.60 20.47 -29.64
N ILE A 342 -13.82 19.32 -29.02
CA ILE A 342 -12.80 18.27 -28.89
C ILE A 342 -12.66 17.55 -30.23
N LEU A 343 -11.44 17.56 -30.79
CA LEU A 343 -11.05 16.87 -32.01
C LEU A 343 -10.40 15.52 -31.71
N TYR A 344 -9.70 15.43 -30.59
CA TYR A 344 -9.03 14.23 -30.11
C TYR A 344 -8.93 14.30 -28.59
N ASP A 345 -9.16 13.18 -27.92
CA ASP A 345 -8.87 13.02 -26.49
C ASP A 345 -8.16 11.69 -26.22
N HIS A 346 -7.36 11.69 -25.17
CA HIS A 346 -6.75 10.50 -24.62
C HIS A 346 -6.78 10.58 -23.09
N TYR A 347 -7.15 9.49 -22.45
CA TYR A 347 -7.02 9.28 -21.00
C TYR A 347 -6.42 7.90 -20.74
N GLY A 348 -5.24 7.87 -20.12
CA GLY A 348 -4.53 6.63 -19.85
C GLY A 348 -3.65 6.71 -18.61
N SER A 349 -3.27 5.55 -18.07
CA SER A 349 -2.25 5.50 -17.01
C SER A 349 -0.92 5.98 -17.57
N ASN A 350 -0.25 6.86 -16.84
CA ASN A 350 1.10 7.33 -17.20
C ASN A 350 2.15 6.25 -16.94
N ASN A 351 1.79 5.17 -16.24
CA ASN A 351 2.68 4.04 -15.98
C ASN A 351 3.99 4.43 -15.25
N GLY A 352 4.01 5.54 -14.51
CA GLY A 352 5.23 6.06 -13.88
C GLY A 352 6.26 6.64 -14.86
N GLU A 353 5.91 6.73 -16.15
CA GLU A 353 6.76 7.25 -17.22
C GLU A 353 6.00 8.37 -17.96
N PRO A 354 5.75 9.52 -17.31
CA PRO A 354 4.90 10.57 -17.86
C PRO A 354 5.40 11.11 -19.20
N LEU A 355 6.72 11.26 -19.39
CA LEU A 355 7.30 11.75 -20.65
C LEU A 355 7.06 10.78 -21.81
N GLU A 356 7.39 9.50 -21.63
CA GLU A 356 7.19 8.48 -22.67
C GLU A 356 5.70 8.30 -23.00
N SER A 357 4.83 8.35 -21.99
CA SER A 357 3.38 8.33 -22.17
C SER A 357 2.90 9.45 -23.10
N VAL A 358 3.32 10.70 -22.83
CA VAL A 358 2.95 11.84 -23.69
C VAL A 358 3.56 11.70 -25.09
N ILE A 359 4.82 11.28 -25.22
CA ILE A 359 5.47 11.07 -26.53
C ILE A 359 4.66 10.10 -27.39
N ASN A 360 4.23 8.97 -26.83
CA ASN A 360 3.46 7.96 -27.56
C ASN A 360 2.09 8.48 -28.00
N ILE A 361 1.41 9.26 -27.15
CA ILE A 361 0.13 9.88 -27.49
C ILE A 361 0.32 10.93 -28.60
N LEU A 362 1.35 11.77 -28.51
CA LEU A 362 1.61 12.77 -29.55
C LEU A 362 1.95 12.13 -30.89
N LYS A 363 2.68 11.00 -30.92
CA LYS A 363 2.90 10.24 -32.16
C LYS A 363 1.57 9.81 -32.80
N ASP A 364 0.61 9.37 -32.00
CA ASP A 364 -0.73 9.01 -32.48
C ASP A 364 -1.51 10.23 -32.99
N VAL A 365 -1.43 11.38 -32.29
CA VAL A 365 -2.03 12.65 -32.74
C VAL A 365 -1.44 13.09 -34.08
N TYR A 366 -0.11 13.11 -34.21
CA TYR A 366 0.57 13.47 -35.47
C TYR A 366 0.30 12.49 -36.61
N ALA A 367 0.06 11.21 -36.31
CA ALA A 367 -0.33 10.23 -37.33
C ALA A 367 -1.75 10.45 -37.87
N LYS A 368 -2.64 11.07 -37.08
CA LYS A 368 -4.05 11.32 -37.42
C LYS A 368 -4.33 12.74 -37.91
N LEU A 369 -3.39 13.66 -37.74
CA LEU A 369 -3.52 15.05 -38.15
C LEU A 369 -3.63 15.17 -39.69
N PRO A 370 -4.67 15.84 -40.21
CA PRO A 370 -4.74 16.20 -41.63
C PRO A 370 -3.56 17.08 -42.05
N ALA A 371 -3.18 17.01 -43.33
CA ALA A 371 -1.98 17.68 -43.84
C ALA A 371 -2.00 19.21 -43.72
N ASP A 372 -3.18 19.81 -43.66
CA ASP A 372 -3.41 21.25 -43.55
C ASP A 372 -3.83 21.70 -42.15
N VAL A 373 -3.83 20.78 -41.17
CA VAL A 373 -4.02 21.10 -39.76
C VAL A 373 -2.66 21.23 -39.07
N TYR A 374 -2.51 22.23 -38.21
CA TYR A 374 -1.31 22.43 -37.41
C TYR A 374 -1.65 22.79 -35.96
N ILE A 375 -0.80 22.37 -35.03
CA ILE A 375 -0.93 22.74 -33.62
C ILE A 375 -0.40 24.17 -33.47
N ALA A 376 -1.31 25.12 -33.28
CA ALA A 376 -0.98 26.54 -33.18
C ALA A 376 -0.38 26.89 -31.82
N LYS A 377 -0.87 26.27 -30.74
CA LYS A 377 -0.34 26.38 -29.38
C LYS A 377 -0.54 25.12 -28.56
N SER A 378 0.36 24.94 -27.59
CA SER A 378 0.36 23.82 -26.66
C SER A 378 0.54 24.30 -25.21
N THR A 379 -0.21 23.72 -24.29
CA THR A 379 -0.11 24.01 -22.86
C THR A 379 -0.07 22.71 -22.07
N VAL A 380 0.83 22.63 -21.08
CA VAL A 380 0.90 21.51 -20.14
C VAL A 380 0.59 21.95 -18.72
N THR A 381 -0.05 21.06 -17.97
CA THR A 381 -0.34 21.18 -16.53
C THR A 381 -0.07 19.85 -15.82
N GLY A 382 -0.16 19.86 -14.49
CA GLY A 382 -0.06 18.67 -13.64
C GLY A 382 1.36 18.46 -13.11
N TYR A 383 1.56 17.37 -12.37
CA TYR A 383 2.83 17.07 -11.73
C TYR A 383 4.01 16.93 -12.69
N GLY A 384 3.76 16.50 -13.93
CA GLY A 384 4.79 16.38 -14.97
C GLY A 384 5.06 17.66 -15.75
N GLU A 385 4.44 18.80 -15.42
CA GLU A 385 4.50 20.05 -16.19
C GLU A 385 5.93 20.42 -16.59
N HIS A 386 6.83 20.53 -15.61
CA HIS A 386 8.22 20.93 -15.86
C HIS A 386 8.97 19.95 -16.77
N LEU A 387 8.81 18.64 -16.53
CA LEU A 387 9.46 17.60 -17.32
C LEU A 387 8.96 17.61 -18.78
N ILE A 388 7.65 17.64 -18.99
CA ILE A 388 7.04 17.62 -20.32
C ILE A 388 7.36 18.91 -21.08
N LYS A 389 7.27 20.06 -20.40
CA LYS A 389 7.59 21.36 -21.01
C LYS A 389 9.04 21.43 -21.46
N ALA A 390 9.97 20.98 -20.62
CA ALA A 390 11.39 20.94 -20.96
C ALA A 390 11.71 19.90 -22.04
N GLY A 391 11.15 18.70 -21.94
CA GLY A 391 11.45 17.58 -22.84
C GLY A 391 10.84 17.70 -24.23
N LEU A 392 9.66 18.32 -24.36
CA LEU A 392 8.90 18.42 -25.61
C LEU A 392 8.77 19.86 -26.14
N HIS A 393 9.35 20.84 -25.45
CA HIS A 393 9.27 22.26 -25.79
C HIS A 393 7.83 22.79 -25.93
N VAL A 394 6.94 22.37 -25.02
CA VAL A 394 5.56 22.88 -24.94
C VAL A 394 5.56 24.39 -24.71
N ASP A 395 4.70 25.13 -25.41
CA ASP A 395 4.72 26.62 -25.41
C ASP A 395 4.51 27.19 -23.99
N TYR A 396 3.53 26.65 -23.27
CA TYR A 396 3.11 27.15 -21.97
C TYR A 396 3.04 26.06 -20.91
N GLY A 397 3.29 26.48 -19.69
CA GLY A 397 3.03 25.69 -18.49
C GLY A 397 2.00 26.46 -17.68
N GLU A 398 1.00 25.77 -17.14
CA GLU A 398 -0.11 26.37 -16.41
C GLU A 398 -0.39 25.56 -15.15
N VAL A 399 -0.74 26.25 -14.07
CA VAL A 399 -1.07 25.60 -12.81
C VAL A 399 -2.41 24.87 -12.94
N GLU A 400 -2.48 23.62 -12.49
CA GLU A 400 -3.66 22.75 -12.61
C GLU A 400 -4.95 23.37 -12.10
N THR A 401 -4.89 24.10 -10.98
CA THR A 401 -6.06 24.76 -10.40
C THR A 401 -6.60 25.87 -11.31
N MET A 402 -5.73 26.57 -12.05
CA MET A 402 -6.14 27.57 -13.04
C MET A 402 -6.73 26.91 -14.28
N ALA A 403 -6.15 25.79 -14.73
CA ALA A 403 -6.70 24.99 -15.83
C ALA A 403 -8.11 24.48 -15.49
N HIS A 404 -8.32 23.95 -14.28
CA HIS A 404 -9.64 23.55 -13.79
C HIS A 404 -10.63 24.71 -13.77
N TYR A 405 -10.23 25.85 -13.20
CA TYR A 405 -11.11 27.01 -13.13
C TYR A 405 -11.54 27.47 -14.54
N LYS A 406 -10.59 27.58 -15.46
CA LYS A 406 -10.86 28.02 -16.84
C LYS A 406 -11.81 27.07 -17.57
N ALA A 407 -11.64 25.76 -17.40
CA ALA A 407 -12.56 24.77 -17.96
C ALA A 407 -13.95 24.83 -17.32
N ALA A 408 -14.03 24.94 -15.99
CA ALA A 408 -15.29 24.99 -15.27
C ALA A 408 -16.11 26.25 -15.60
N ASP A 409 -15.47 27.41 -15.71
CA ASP A 409 -16.14 28.67 -16.08
C ASP A 409 -16.60 28.66 -17.54
N TYR A 410 -15.86 27.99 -18.43
CA TYR A 410 -16.28 27.80 -19.83
C TYR A 410 -17.58 26.98 -19.94
N PHE A 411 -17.67 25.85 -19.23
CA PHE A 411 -18.85 24.98 -19.29
C PHE A 411 -20.01 25.45 -18.40
N ASN A 412 -19.72 26.19 -17.32
CA ASN A 412 -20.71 26.73 -16.40
C ASN A 412 -20.31 28.15 -15.97
N PRO A 413 -20.64 29.17 -16.78
CA PRO A 413 -20.27 30.55 -16.48
C PRO A 413 -20.75 31.00 -15.10
N GLY A 414 -19.82 31.52 -14.28
CA GLY A 414 -20.13 31.92 -12.91
C GLY A 414 -20.05 30.79 -11.89
N VAL A 415 -19.38 29.69 -12.21
CA VAL A 415 -19.03 28.63 -11.25
C VAL A 415 -18.38 29.24 -9.99
N ASP A 416 -18.90 28.90 -8.82
CA ASP A 416 -18.47 29.43 -7.53
C ASP A 416 -17.66 28.42 -6.69
N PHE A 417 -17.75 27.13 -7.03
CA PHE A 417 -17.09 26.05 -6.34
C PHE A 417 -16.70 24.92 -7.29
N ILE A 418 -15.46 24.43 -7.16
CA ILE A 418 -14.96 23.27 -7.91
C ILE A 418 -14.42 22.26 -6.90
N LEU A 419 -14.88 21.02 -6.99
CA LEU A 419 -14.35 19.87 -6.27
C LEU A 419 -13.73 18.91 -7.27
N ASP A 420 -12.41 18.75 -7.19
CA ASP A 420 -11.65 17.75 -7.93
C ASP A 420 -11.28 16.61 -6.98
N ILE A 421 -11.55 15.36 -7.38
CA ILE A 421 -11.11 14.15 -6.67
C ILE A 421 -10.17 13.40 -7.61
N GLY A 422 -8.88 13.73 -7.50
CA GLY A 422 -7.82 13.16 -8.31
C GLY A 422 -7.32 11.80 -7.80
N GLY A 423 -6.26 11.32 -8.45
CA GLY A 423 -5.61 10.07 -8.11
C GLY A 423 -4.87 10.11 -6.76
N GLN A 424 -4.13 11.20 -6.49
CA GLN A 424 -3.34 11.36 -5.26
C GLN A 424 -3.93 12.39 -4.29
N ASP A 425 -4.60 13.41 -4.80
CA ASP A 425 -5.15 14.52 -4.02
C ASP A 425 -6.62 14.78 -4.38
N MET A 426 -7.23 15.63 -3.57
CA MET A 426 -8.56 16.21 -3.69
C MET A 426 -8.41 17.70 -3.51
N LYS A 427 -9.06 18.48 -4.38
CA LYS A 427 -8.97 19.94 -4.37
C LYS A 427 -10.37 20.53 -4.27
N ALA A 428 -10.59 21.35 -3.25
CA ALA A 428 -11.79 22.17 -3.13
C ALA A 428 -11.42 23.63 -3.34
N MET A 429 -11.93 24.21 -4.42
CA MET A 429 -11.63 25.58 -4.86
C MET A 429 -12.89 26.43 -4.79
N ARG A 430 -12.79 27.63 -4.22
CA ARG A 430 -13.87 28.63 -4.24
C ARG A 430 -13.51 29.78 -5.14
N ILE A 431 -14.44 30.17 -5.99
CA ILE A 431 -14.30 31.25 -6.95
C ILE A 431 -15.11 32.44 -6.44
N ARG A 432 -14.51 33.64 -6.49
CA ARG A 432 -15.18 34.91 -6.21
C ARG A 432 -14.73 35.93 -7.24
N ASP A 433 -15.69 36.66 -7.79
CA ASP A 433 -15.44 37.75 -8.74
C ASP A 433 -14.54 37.35 -9.92
N GLY A 434 -14.73 36.13 -10.45
CA GLY A 434 -13.94 35.61 -11.57
C GLY A 434 -12.50 35.21 -11.22
N ALA A 435 -12.18 35.01 -9.94
CA ALA A 435 -10.86 34.61 -9.49
C ALA A 435 -10.91 33.51 -8.41
N LEU A 436 -9.87 32.67 -8.36
CA LEU A 436 -9.69 31.70 -7.28
C LEU A 436 -9.44 32.42 -5.95
N SER A 437 -10.41 32.32 -5.04
CA SER A 437 -10.39 32.99 -3.74
C SER A 437 -9.78 32.14 -2.62
N SER A 438 -9.96 30.81 -2.68
CA SER A 438 -9.39 29.89 -1.70
C SER A 438 -9.28 28.50 -2.30
N ILE A 439 -8.18 27.82 -1.98
CA ILE A 439 -7.89 26.45 -2.39
C ILE A 439 -7.65 25.64 -1.12
N GLN A 440 -8.32 24.50 -1.01
CA GLN A 440 -8.15 23.53 0.07
C GLN A 440 -7.73 22.21 -0.55
N LEU A 441 -6.61 21.68 -0.09
CA LEU A 441 -6.03 20.42 -0.54
C LEU A 441 -6.04 19.42 0.63
N ASN A 442 -6.20 18.12 0.36
CA ASN A 442 -5.84 17.08 1.32
C ASN A 442 -4.33 16.77 1.25
N GLU A 443 -3.50 17.61 1.86
CA GLU A 443 -2.04 17.42 1.85
C GLU A 443 -1.54 16.17 2.60
N ALA A 444 -2.44 15.34 3.17
CA ALA A 444 -2.05 14.42 4.23
C ALA A 444 -2.72 13.03 4.24
N CYS A 445 -3.49 12.66 3.22
CA CYS A 445 -3.98 11.27 3.17
C CYS A 445 -4.51 10.87 1.79
N SER A 446 -3.92 9.81 1.22
CA SER A 446 -4.50 8.96 0.16
C SER A 446 -5.88 8.42 0.57
N SER A 447 -6.22 8.36 1.87
CA SER A 447 -7.58 8.03 2.29
C SER A 447 -8.55 9.07 1.73
N GLY A 448 -9.23 8.72 0.65
CA GLY A 448 -10.14 9.61 -0.06
C GLY A 448 -9.79 9.96 -1.50
N CYS A 449 -8.78 9.34 -2.13
CA CYS A 449 -8.44 9.63 -3.53
C CYS A 449 -8.62 8.42 -4.45
N GLY A 450 -8.53 8.62 -5.77
CA GLY A 450 -8.67 7.54 -6.75
C GLY A 450 -7.66 6.40 -6.58
N SER A 451 -6.40 6.71 -6.23
CA SER A 451 -5.38 5.68 -6.03
C SER A 451 -5.64 4.79 -4.82
N PHE A 452 -6.44 5.26 -3.87
CA PHE A 452 -6.90 4.45 -2.75
C PHE A 452 -7.86 3.37 -3.23
N ILE A 453 -8.86 3.73 -4.05
CA ILE A 453 -9.77 2.75 -4.67
C ILE A 453 -9.00 1.76 -5.53
N GLU A 454 -8.06 2.25 -6.35
CA GLU A 454 -7.21 1.44 -7.22
C GLU A 454 -6.37 0.41 -6.43
N THR A 455 -5.77 0.84 -5.31
CA THR A 455 -4.97 -0.05 -4.46
C THR A 455 -5.82 -1.19 -3.89
N PHE A 456 -7.03 -0.88 -3.43
CA PHE A 456 -7.95 -1.89 -2.91
C PHE A 456 -8.45 -2.84 -4.02
N ALA A 457 -8.82 -2.30 -5.18
CA ALA A 457 -9.21 -3.09 -6.34
C ALA A 457 -8.12 -4.13 -6.67
N HIS A 458 -6.86 -3.69 -6.78
CA HIS A 458 -5.72 -4.58 -7.05
C HIS A 458 -5.48 -5.60 -5.94
N SER A 459 -5.60 -5.20 -4.67
CA SER A 459 -5.45 -6.12 -3.52
C SER A 459 -6.50 -7.24 -3.53
N LEU A 460 -7.69 -6.96 -4.10
CA LEU A 460 -8.79 -7.89 -4.27
C LEU A 460 -8.80 -8.53 -5.67
N LYS A 461 -7.71 -8.38 -6.44
CA LYS A 461 -7.53 -8.94 -7.79
C LYS A 461 -8.58 -8.50 -8.81
N HIS A 462 -9.01 -7.23 -8.71
CA HIS A 462 -9.94 -6.59 -9.65
C HIS A 462 -9.30 -5.37 -10.32
N ASP A 463 -9.73 -5.08 -11.55
CA ASP A 463 -9.48 -3.78 -12.19
C ASP A 463 -10.36 -2.70 -11.54
N VAL A 464 -9.86 -1.46 -11.47
CA VAL A 464 -10.56 -0.34 -10.82
C VAL A 464 -11.94 -0.03 -11.46
N ARG A 465 -12.09 -0.24 -12.77
CA ARG A 465 -13.37 -0.02 -13.48
C ARG A 465 -14.36 -1.12 -13.13
N GLU A 466 -13.93 -2.38 -13.12
CA GLU A 466 -14.78 -3.50 -12.70
C GLU A 466 -15.17 -3.35 -11.22
N PHE A 467 -14.21 -2.98 -10.39
CA PHE A 467 -14.39 -2.77 -8.95
C PHE A 467 -15.43 -1.68 -8.67
N SER A 468 -15.38 -0.56 -9.39
CA SER A 468 -16.37 0.51 -9.24
C SER A 468 -17.75 0.13 -9.77
N GLN A 469 -17.85 -0.68 -10.83
CA GLN A 469 -19.14 -1.19 -11.31
C GLN A 469 -19.86 -2.08 -10.28
N LYS A 470 -19.11 -2.93 -9.56
CA LYS A 470 -19.66 -3.80 -8.51
C LYS A 470 -20.25 -3.03 -7.32
N ALA A 471 -19.82 -1.79 -7.08
CA ALA A 471 -20.37 -0.97 -6.02
C ALA A 471 -21.80 -0.49 -6.29
N LEU A 472 -22.16 -0.27 -7.56
CA LEU A 472 -23.35 0.49 -7.94
C LEU A 472 -24.66 -0.15 -7.45
N LEU A 473 -24.73 -1.49 -7.47
CA LEU A 473 -25.90 -2.26 -7.06
C LEU A 473 -25.60 -3.17 -5.86
N ALA A 474 -24.62 -2.82 -5.04
CA ALA A 474 -24.29 -3.57 -3.82
C ALA A 474 -25.47 -3.53 -2.84
N GLU A 475 -25.83 -4.69 -2.28
CA GLU A 475 -27.01 -4.81 -1.40
C GLU A 475 -26.72 -4.39 0.03
N HIS A 476 -25.48 -4.58 0.50
CA HIS A 476 -25.06 -4.36 1.87
C HIS A 476 -23.76 -3.54 1.96
N PRO A 477 -23.69 -2.31 1.41
CA PRO A 477 -22.48 -1.48 1.50
C PRO A 477 -21.93 -1.43 2.93
N VAL A 478 -20.69 -1.84 3.13
CA VAL A 478 -20.11 -1.94 4.48
C VAL A 478 -19.63 -0.59 4.99
N ASN A 479 -19.83 -0.33 6.27
CA ASN A 479 -19.30 0.88 6.90
C ASN A 479 -17.83 0.70 7.27
N LEU A 480 -16.95 1.25 6.43
CA LEU A 480 -15.50 1.22 6.67
C LEU A 480 -14.99 2.43 7.48
N GLY A 481 -15.87 3.37 7.81
CA GLY A 481 -15.52 4.62 8.50
C GLY A 481 -14.73 5.61 7.63
N SER A 482 -14.07 6.57 8.28
CA SER A 482 -13.27 7.63 7.63
C SER A 482 -11.79 7.61 8.03
N ARG A 483 -11.32 6.46 8.54
CA ARG A 483 -9.92 6.28 9.00
C ARG A 483 -8.95 6.12 7.82
N CYS A 484 -7.65 6.12 8.10
CA CYS A 484 -6.61 6.03 7.06
C CYS A 484 -6.58 4.66 6.36
N THR A 485 -5.88 4.58 5.24
CA THR A 485 -5.76 3.39 4.38
C THR A 485 -5.37 2.12 5.14
N VAL A 486 -4.46 2.23 6.12
CA VAL A 486 -4.00 1.08 6.92
C VAL A 486 -5.13 0.50 7.77
N PHE A 487 -5.85 1.35 8.51
CA PHE A 487 -7.02 0.89 9.27
C PHE A 487 -8.12 0.35 8.38
N MET A 488 -8.27 0.94 7.20
CA MET A 488 -9.27 0.49 6.24
C MET A 488 -8.94 -0.90 5.71
N ASN A 489 -7.66 -1.24 5.50
CA ASN A 489 -7.23 -2.61 5.17
C ASN A 489 -7.63 -3.61 6.25
N SER A 490 -7.35 -3.30 7.52
CA SER A 490 -7.73 -4.18 8.63
C SER A 490 -9.24 -4.34 8.72
N LYS A 491 -10.01 -3.25 8.53
CA LYS A 491 -11.48 -3.31 8.55
C LYS A 491 -12.04 -4.06 7.34
N VAL A 492 -11.46 -3.90 6.15
CA VAL A 492 -11.82 -4.68 4.95
C VAL A 492 -11.59 -6.17 5.20
N LYS A 493 -10.42 -6.56 5.73
CA LYS A 493 -10.15 -7.96 6.11
C LYS A 493 -11.17 -8.47 7.14
N GLN A 494 -11.54 -7.65 8.11
CA GLN A 494 -12.55 -8.00 9.11
C GLN A 494 -13.93 -8.23 8.46
N VAL A 495 -14.45 -7.28 7.68
CA VAL A 495 -15.78 -7.41 7.09
C VAL A 495 -15.84 -8.49 6.01
N GLN A 496 -14.71 -8.82 5.37
CA GLN A 496 -14.60 -10.02 4.51
C GLN A 496 -14.83 -11.30 5.31
N LYS A 497 -14.27 -11.42 6.52
CA LYS A 497 -14.57 -12.54 7.44
C LYS A 497 -16.02 -12.54 7.91
N GLU A 498 -16.65 -11.36 7.96
CA GLU A 498 -18.08 -11.20 8.25
C GLU A 498 -18.98 -11.43 7.02
N GLY A 499 -18.43 -11.89 5.88
CA GLY A 499 -19.19 -12.26 4.68
C GLY A 499 -19.47 -11.14 3.69
N ALA A 500 -18.83 -9.97 3.81
CA ALA A 500 -19.01 -8.86 2.87
C ALA A 500 -18.56 -9.22 1.45
N THR A 501 -19.39 -8.91 0.45
CA THR A 501 -19.02 -9.09 -0.95
C THR A 501 -18.03 -8.02 -1.40
N VAL A 502 -17.36 -8.26 -2.53
CA VAL A 502 -16.50 -7.26 -3.18
C VAL A 502 -17.28 -5.98 -3.53
N GLY A 503 -18.56 -6.13 -3.93
CA GLY A 503 -19.44 -4.99 -4.22
C GLY A 503 -19.72 -4.15 -2.98
N ASP A 504 -20.03 -4.81 -1.86
CA ASP A 504 -20.30 -4.15 -0.57
C ASP A 504 -19.08 -3.34 -0.10
N ILE A 505 -17.89 -3.94 -0.22
CA ILE A 505 -16.62 -3.29 0.12
C ILE A 505 -16.37 -2.09 -0.80
N SER A 506 -16.55 -2.25 -2.10
CA SER A 506 -16.35 -1.18 -3.08
C SER A 506 -17.29 0.03 -2.84
N ALA A 507 -18.56 -0.24 -2.53
CA ALA A 507 -19.53 0.78 -2.15
C ALA A 507 -19.14 1.48 -0.83
N GLY A 508 -18.73 0.69 0.18
CA GLY A 508 -18.22 1.21 1.45
C GLY A 508 -17.01 2.15 1.28
N LEU A 509 -16.04 1.76 0.44
CA LEU A 509 -14.87 2.59 0.11
C LEU A 509 -15.27 3.89 -0.59
N SER A 510 -16.26 3.85 -1.48
CA SER A 510 -16.79 5.03 -2.17
C SER A 510 -17.40 6.03 -1.18
N TYR A 511 -18.20 5.54 -0.22
CA TYR A 511 -18.68 6.38 0.88
C TYR A 511 -17.56 6.97 1.73
N SER A 512 -16.54 6.18 2.05
CA SER A 512 -15.37 6.66 2.79
C SER A 512 -14.65 7.80 2.06
N VAL A 513 -14.55 7.71 0.73
CA VAL A 513 -13.96 8.77 -0.11
C VAL A 513 -14.73 10.08 0.00
N ILE A 514 -16.05 10.03 -0.18
CA ILE A 514 -16.91 11.22 -0.09
C ILE A 514 -16.92 11.81 1.33
N LYS A 515 -17.01 10.97 2.36
CA LYS A 515 -16.91 11.42 3.77
C LYS A 515 -15.58 12.12 4.03
N ASN A 516 -14.47 11.61 3.46
CA ASN A 516 -13.17 12.25 3.59
C ASN A 516 -13.13 13.61 2.86
N ALA A 517 -13.68 13.72 1.66
CA ALA A 517 -13.78 15.00 0.95
C ALA A 517 -14.55 16.04 1.78
N LEU A 518 -15.72 15.67 2.31
CA LEU A 518 -16.57 16.56 3.11
C LEU A 518 -15.90 17.01 4.42
N TYR A 519 -15.36 16.07 5.19
CA TYR A 519 -14.89 16.37 6.55
C TYR A 519 -13.43 16.85 6.61
N LYS A 520 -12.57 16.41 5.67
CA LYS A 520 -11.13 16.70 5.73
C LYS A 520 -10.71 17.78 4.74
N VAL A 521 -11.32 17.83 3.56
CA VAL A 521 -11.02 18.85 2.53
C VAL A 521 -11.90 20.05 2.74
N ILE A 522 -13.21 19.89 2.51
CA ILE A 522 -14.19 20.96 2.56
C ILE A 522 -14.39 21.47 4.00
N LYS A 523 -14.12 20.61 5.00
CA LYS A 523 -14.24 20.88 6.44
C LYS A 523 -15.63 21.39 6.81
N VAL A 524 -16.66 20.69 6.33
CA VAL A 524 -18.06 20.97 6.65
C VAL A 524 -18.24 20.86 8.17
N LYS A 525 -18.58 22.00 8.82
CA LYS A 525 -18.73 22.08 10.28
C LYS A 525 -20.11 21.61 10.77
N ARG A 526 -21.11 21.59 9.89
CA ARG A 526 -22.48 21.11 10.13
C ARG A 526 -23.00 20.45 8.83
N PRO A 527 -23.30 19.14 8.84
CA PRO A 527 -23.73 18.39 7.65
C PRO A 527 -25.24 18.55 7.33
N GLU A 528 -25.97 19.22 8.21
CA GLU A 528 -27.32 19.77 8.00
C GLU A 528 -27.26 21.08 7.21
#